data_AF-A0A503I6L5-F1
#
_entry.id   AF-A0A503I6L5-F1
#
_cell.length_a   1.000
_cell.length_b   1.000
_cell.length_c   1.000
_cell.angle_alpha   90.00
_cell.angle_beta   90.00
_cell.angle_gamma   90.00
#
_symmetry.space_group_name_H-M   'P 1'
#
loop_
_entity.id
_entity.type
_entity.pdbx_description
1 polymer ?
#
loop_
_entity_poly.entity_id
_entity_poly.type
_entity_poly.pdbx_seq_one_letter_code
_entity_poly.pdbx_strand_id
1 'polypeptide(L)'
;MPRRLLLMLVPFILGAGAAVADEKTGAMADIKANCKTEWATDYSMQEYCISQQVEAINAVSKIYKSPLSFDEKGMMDKCLSEWSKPRGADWTMVEYCYNQQHERHLNELDLGTSS
;
A
#
# COMPACT_ATOMS: atom_id res chain seq x y z
N MET A 1 -20.16 5.48 62.30
CA MET A 1 -20.98 4.72 61.34
C MET A 1 -20.06 4.14 60.26
N PRO A 2 -20.18 2.86 59.89
CA PRO A 2 -19.14 2.12 59.15
C PRO A 2 -19.31 2.26 57.63
N ARG A 3 -18.20 2.49 56.89
CA ARG A 3 -18.21 2.41 55.43
C ARG A 3 -17.69 1.05 54.99
N ARG A 4 -18.63 0.29 54.42
CA ARG A 4 -18.53 -1.11 54.01
C ARG A 4 -17.42 -1.33 52.97
N LEU A 5 -16.61 -2.36 53.20
CA LEU A 5 -15.66 -2.92 52.24
C LEU A 5 -16.47 -3.63 51.14
N LEU A 6 -16.43 -3.11 49.91
CA LEU A 6 -17.07 -3.75 48.76
C LEU A 6 -16.01 -4.54 47.98
N LEU A 7 -16.07 -5.87 48.07
CA LEU A 7 -15.36 -6.80 47.20
C LEU A 7 -15.86 -6.61 45.77
N MET A 8 -15.05 -6.01 44.90
CA MET A 8 -15.31 -5.99 43.46
C MET A 8 -14.86 -7.33 42.88
N LEU A 9 -15.82 -8.19 42.59
CA LEU A 9 -15.64 -9.35 41.71
C LEU A 9 -15.37 -8.82 40.29
N VAL A 10 -14.13 -8.95 39.82
CA VAL A 10 -13.76 -8.64 38.44
C VAL A 10 -14.26 -9.78 37.55
N PRO A 11 -15.20 -9.53 36.62
CA PRO A 11 -15.57 -10.55 35.64
C PRO A 11 -14.39 -10.74 34.69
N PHE A 12 -13.98 -11.98 34.52
CA PHE A 12 -13.03 -12.42 33.50
C PHE A 12 -13.59 -12.04 32.13
N ILE A 13 -13.09 -10.95 31.55
CA ILE A 13 -13.51 -10.48 30.24
C ILE A 13 -13.08 -11.54 29.23
N LEU A 14 -14.05 -12.15 28.56
CA LEU A 14 -13.81 -12.98 27.38
C LEU A 14 -13.00 -12.15 26.38
N GLY A 15 -11.76 -12.57 26.12
CA GLY A 15 -10.93 -11.97 25.09
C GLY A 15 -11.61 -12.13 23.74
N ALA A 16 -12.09 -11.01 23.19
CA ALA A 16 -12.42 -10.92 21.78
C ALA A 16 -11.11 -11.00 20.99
N GLY A 17 -10.89 -12.13 20.31
CA GLY A 17 -9.76 -12.27 19.38
C GLY A 17 -9.89 -11.22 18.28
N ALA A 18 -8.92 -10.31 18.20
CA ALA A 18 -8.84 -9.35 17.11
C ALA A 18 -8.55 -10.12 15.82
N ALA A 19 -9.51 -10.10 14.88
CA ALA A 19 -9.25 -10.51 13.51
C ALA A 19 -8.25 -9.51 12.91
N VAL A 20 -6.99 -9.90 12.83
CA VAL A 20 -5.99 -9.15 12.06
C VAL A 20 -6.32 -9.33 10.59
N ALA A 21 -6.81 -8.27 9.95
CA ALA A 21 -6.96 -8.26 8.50
C ALA A 21 -5.54 -8.29 7.90
N ASP A 22 -5.26 -9.33 7.13
CA ASP A 22 -3.99 -9.49 6.43
C ASP A 22 -3.86 -8.40 5.36
N GLU A 23 -2.78 -7.61 5.42
CA GLU A 23 -2.50 -6.46 4.55
C GLU A 23 -2.61 -6.82 3.05
N LYS A 24 -2.17 -8.03 2.68
CA LYS A 24 -2.22 -8.52 1.30
C LYS A 24 -3.64 -8.84 0.85
N THR A 25 -4.49 -9.32 1.76
CA THR A 25 -5.93 -9.50 1.47
C THR A 25 -6.65 -8.16 1.27
N GLY A 26 -6.25 -7.11 2.01
CA GLY A 26 -6.77 -5.75 1.85
C GLY A 26 -6.49 -5.18 0.47
N ALA A 27 -5.23 -5.23 0.04
CA ALA A 27 -4.81 -4.69 -1.26
C ALA A 27 -5.54 -5.34 -2.46
N MET A 28 -5.74 -6.66 -2.42
CA MET A 28 -6.47 -7.36 -3.49
C MET A 28 -7.96 -6.96 -3.55
N ALA A 29 -8.60 -6.71 -2.40
CA ALA A 29 -9.98 -6.25 -2.36
C ALA A 29 -10.12 -4.84 -2.98
N ASP A 30 -9.18 -3.95 -2.67
CA ASP A 30 -9.14 -2.60 -3.20
C ASP A 30 -8.92 -2.57 -4.72
N ILE A 31 -7.96 -3.38 -5.22
CA ILE A 31 -7.71 -3.55 -6.66
C ILE A 31 -8.98 -3.98 -7.39
N LYS A 32 -9.64 -5.05 -6.92
CA LYS A 32 -10.88 -5.54 -7.52
C LYS A 32 -11.98 -4.48 -7.52
N ALA A 33 -12.11 -3.73 -6.42
CA ALA A 33 -13.11 -2.69 -6.30
C ALA A 33 -12.86 -1.52 -7.26
N ASN A 34 -11.60 -1.12 -7.44
CA ASN A 34 -11.21 -0.06 -8.37
C ASN A 34 -11.45 -0.50 -9.82
N CYS A 35 -10.96 -1.67 -10.22
CA CYS A 35 -11.14 -2.19 -11.58
C CYS A 35 -12.61 -2.38 -11.94
N LYS A 36 -13.44 -2.87 -11.00
CA LYS A 36 -14.90 -2.95 -11.19
C LYS A 36 -15.55 -1.57 -11.33
N THR A 37 -15.06 -0.57 -10.64
CA THR A 37 -15.61 0.79 -10.74
C THR A 37 -15.29 1.42 -12.10
N GLU A 38 -14.07 1.19 -12.60
CA GLU A 38 -13.59 1.74 -13.87
C GLU A 38 -14.20 1.02 -15.08
N TRP A 39 -14.31 -0.31 -15.01
CA TRP A 39 -14.73 -1.16 -16.13
C TRP A 39 -16.04 -1.92 -15.80
N ALA A 40 -17.06 -1.19 -15.35
CA ALA A 40 -18.28 -1.73 -14.72
C ALA A 40 -18.88 -3.01 -15.33
N THR A 41 -19.12 -3.03 -16.65
CA THR A 41 -19.72 -4.18 -17.35
C THR A 41 -18.75 -4.86 -18.31
N ASP A 42 -17.53 -4.37 -18.42
CA ASP A 42 -16.49 -4.96 -19.27
C ASP A 42 -15.61 -5.88 -18.43
N TYR A 43 -16.05 -7.12 -18.28
CA TYR A 43 -15.36 -8.10 -17.44
C TYR A 43 -13.97 -8.47 -17.98
N SER A 44 -13.77 -8.41 -19.30
CA SER A 44 -12.45 -8.61 -19.91
C SER A 44 -11.49 -7.50 -19.49
N MET A 45 -11.97 -6.25 -19.48
CA MET A 45 -11.17 -5.13 -18.99
C MET A 45 -10.98 -5.14 -17.48
N GLN A 46 -11.93 -5.65 -16.70
CA GLN A 46 -11.72 -5.89 -15.27
C GLN A 46 -10.60 -6.88 -15.02
N GLU A 47 -10.59 -8.02 -15.71
CA GLU A 47 -9.53 -9.03 -15.59
C GLU A 47 -8.16 -8.45 -15.96
N TYR A 48 -8.08 -7.75 -17.10
CA TYR A 48 -6.87 -7.07 -17.53
C TYR A 48 -6.37 -6.06 -16.48
N CYS A 49 -7.25 -5.17 -16.01
CA CYS A 49 -6.92 -4.20 -14.96
C CYS A 49 -6.40 -4.87 -13.69
N ILE A 50 -7.08 -5.92 -13.20
CA ILE A 50 -6.66 -6.64 -11.99
C ILE A 50 -5.27 -7.24 -12.19
N SER A 51 -5.01 -7.85 -13.35
CA SER A 51 -3.70 -8.42 -13.68
C SER A 51 -2.60 -7.36 -13.61
N GLN A 52 -2.79 -6.22 -14.30
CA GLN A 52 -1.81 -5.12 -14.32
C GLN A 52 -1.53 -4.57 -12.92
N GLN A 53 -2.57 -4.37 -12.13
CA GLN A 53 -2.45 -3.80 -10.78
C GLN A 53 -1.76 -4.79 -9.81
N VAL A 54 -2.03 -6.09 -9.95
CA VAL A 54 -1.37 -7.14 -9.14
C VAL A 54 0.10 -7.30 -9.51
N GLU A 55 0.45 -7.22 -10.80
CA GLU A 55 1.85 -7.22 -11.21
C GLU A 55 2.60 -6.02 -10.62
N ALA A 56 2.04 -4.82 -10.79
CA ALA A 56 2.66 -3.59 -10.34
C ALA A 56 2.81 -3.52 -8.80
N ILE A 57 1.80 -3.90 -8.02
CA ILE A 57 1.94 -3.91 -6.54
C ILE A 57 3.01 -4.90 -6.08
N ASN A 58 3.20 -6.01 -6.78
CA ASN A 58 4.27 -6.96 -6.47
C ASN A 58 5.66 -6.37 -6.79
N ALA A 59 5.79 -5.61 -7.88
CA ALA A 59 7.02 -4.88 -8.20
C ALA A 59 7.32 -3.79 -7.16
N VAL A 60 6.35 -2.92 -6.87
CA VAL A 60 6.44 -1.87 -5.83
C VAL A 60 6.77 -2.45 -4.47
N SER A 61 6.15 -3.56 -4.09
CA SER A 61 6.42 -4.25 -2.82
C SER A 61 7.86 -4.77 -2.72
N LYS A 62 8.50 -5.15 -3.84
CA LYS A 62 9.92 -5.55 -3.85
C LYS A 62 10.81 -4.32 -3.64
N ILE A 63 10.51 -3.22 -4.33
CA ILE A 63 11.24 -1.94 -4.20
C ILE A 63 11.19 -1.47 -2.75
N TYR A 64 10.01 -1.48 -2.13
CA TYR A 64 9.84 -1.04 -0.73
C TYR A 64 10.61 -1.91 0.28
N LYS A 65 10.86 -3.18 -0.04
CA LYS A 65 11.64 -4.11 0.80
C LYS A 65 13.15 -3.98 0.60
N SER A 66 13.60 -3.28 -0.44
CA SER A 66 15.01 -3.01 -0.70
C SER A 66 15.55 -1.91 0.23
N PRO A 67 16.87 -1.82 0.44
CA PRO A 67 17.48 -0.75 1.21
C PRO A 67 17.50 0.55 0.41
N LEU A 68 16.35 1.25 0.37
CA LEU A 68 16.22 2.54 -0.30
C LEU A 68 17.00 3.63 0.44
N SER A 69 17.65 4.52 -0.32
CA SER A 69 18.19 5.77 0.17
C SER A 69 17.07 6.72 0.65
N PHE A 70 17.44 7.81 1.32
CA PHE A 70 16.47 8.83 1.74
C PHE A 70 15.72 9.43 0.54
N ASP A 71 16.44 9.74 -0.55
CA ASP A 71 15.87 10.33 -1.75
C ASP A 71 14.97 9.36 -2.50
N GLU A 72 15.38 8.09 -2.62
CA GLU A 72 14.59 7.02 -3.23
C GLU A 72 13.29 6.76 -2.44
N LYS A 73 13.36 6.78 -1.11
CA LYS A 73 12.17 6.67 -0.27
C LYS A 73 11.23 7.87 -0.46
N GLY A 74 11.76 9.09 -0.45
CA GLY A 74 10.98 10.31 -0.69
C GLY A 74 10.30 10.31 -2.07
N MET A 75 10.98 9.76 -3.07
CA MET A 75 10.44 9.57 -4.42
C MET A 75 9.25 8.60 -4.43
N MET A 76 9.38 7.45 -3.75
CA MET A 76 8.28 6.48 -3.61
C MET A 76 7.08 7.08 -2.87
N ASP A 77 7.32 7.77 -1.74
CA ASP A 77 6.27 8.39 -0.93
C ASP A 77 5.48 9.43 -1.76
N LYS A 78 6.18 10.21 -2.59
CA LYS A 78 5.55 11.16 -3.52
C LYS A 78 4.68 10.43 -4.55
N CYS A 79 5.18 9.39 -5.20
CA CYS A 79 4.44 8.63 -6.21
C CYS A 79 3.19 7.97 -5.63
N LEU A 80 3.28 7.40 -4.42
CA LEU A 80 2.14 6.85 -3.69
C LEU A 80 1.07 7.91 -3.39
N SER A 81 1.50 9.11 -2.99
CA SER A 81 0.57 10.21 -2.73
C SER A 81 -0.12 10.69 -4.01
N GLU A 82 0.63 10.84 -5.10
CA GLU A 82 0.14 11.36 -6.38
C GLU A 82 -0.88 10.42 -7.03
N TRP A 83 -0.64 9.12 -6.95
CA TRP A 83 -1.46 8.08 -7.57
C TRP A 83 -2.35 7.33 -6.58
N SER A 84 -2.64 7.96 -5.44
CA SER A 84 -3.60 7.42 -4.48
C SER A 84 -5.02 7.34 -5.08
N LYS A 85 -5.77 6.32 -4.67
CA LYS A 85 -7.19 6.14 -5.01
C LYS A 85 -8.00 6.18 -3.70
N PRO A 86 -9.33 6.37 -3.76
CA PRO A 86 -10.17 6.27 -2.55
C PRO A 86 -10.00 4.95 -1.78
N ARG A 87 -9.58 3.89 -2.48
CA ARG A 87 -9.17 2.61 -1.90
C ARG A 87 -7.82 2.22 -2.49
N GLY A 88 -6.77 2.22 -1.68
CA GLY A 88 -5.41 1.90 -2.12
C GLY A 88 -4.82 2.95 -3.08
N ALA A 89 -4.15 2.49 -4.14
CA ALA A 89 -3.49 3.32 -5.13
C ALA A 89 -3.66 2.72 -6.54
N ASP A 90 -3.31 3.51 -7.55
CA ASP A 90 -3.08 3.03 -8.90
C ASP A 90 -1.66 2.46 -8.99
N TRP A 91 -1.50 1.17 -8.72
CA TRP A 91 -0.19 0.55 -8.58
C TRP A 91 0.63 0.60 -9.86
N THR A 92 -0.01 0.46 -11.02
CA THR A 92 0.65 0.62 -12.32
C THR A 92 1.23 2.02 -12.47
N MET A 93 0.49 3.06 -12.04
CA MET A 93 1.00 4.43 -12.10
C MET A 93 2.03 4.74 -11.01
N VAL A 94 1.92 4.14 -9.83
CA VAL A 94 2.97 4.24 -8.79
C VAL A 94 4.28 3.64 -9.28
N GLU A 95 4.24 2.43 -9.84
CA GLU A 95 5.41 1.76 -10.43
C GLU A 95 6.02 2.62 -11.54
N TYR A 96 5.20 3.06 -12.50
CA TYR A 96 5.65 3.92 -13.59
C TYR A 96 6.30 5.21 -13.08
N CYS A 97 5.66 5.89 -12.13
CA CYS A 97 6.17 7.12 -11.53
C CYS A 97 7.53 6.90 -10.86
N TYR A 98 7.64 5.87 -10.03
CA TYR A 98 8.90 5.57 -9.33
C TYR A 98 10.02 5.28 -10.32
N ASN A 99 9.79 4.39 -11.30
CA ASN A 99 10.81 4.02 -12.28
C ASN A 99 11.30 5.23 -13.08
N GLN A 100 10.38 6.09 -13.55
CA GLN A 100 10.75 7.32 -14.27
C GLN A 100 11.59 8.28 -13.43
N GLN A 101 11.23 8.48 -12.17
CA GLN A 101 11.98 9.39 -11.29
C GLN A 101 13.33 8.77 -10.86
N HIS A 102 13.36 7.46 -10.65
CA HIS A 102 14.55 6.71 -10.24
C HIS A 102 15.60 6.70 -11.35
N GLU A 103 15.19 6.45 -12.59
CA GLU A 103 16.05 6.55 -13.77
C GLU A 103 16.68 7.94 -13.89
N ARG A 104 15.90 9.01 -13.67
CA ARG A 104 16.46 10.37 -13.68
C ARG A 104 17.45 10.61 -12.55
N HIS A 105 17.14 10.15 -11.34
CA HIS A 105 18.04 10.26 -10.20
C HIS A 105 19.37 9.54 -10.44
N LEU A 106 19.34 8.32 -10.99
CA LEU A 106 20.54 7.57 -11.35
C LEU A 106 21.40 8.33 -12.39
N ASN A 107 20.75 8.88 -13.43
CA ASN A 107 21.45 9.67 -14.44
C ASN A 107 22.12 10.94 -13.84
N GLU A 108 21.47 11.62 -12.90
CA GLU A 108 22.04 12.78 -12.22
C GLU A 108 23.26 12.41 -11.37
N LEU A 109 23.23 11.27 -10.67
CA LEU A 109 24.37 10.76 -9.91
C LEU A 109 25.55 10.42 -10.83
N ASP A 110 25.30 9.76 -11.95
CA ASP A 110 26.35 9.42 -12.93
C ASP A 110 27.03 10.68 -13.49
N LEU A 111 26.25 11.71 -13.85
CA LEU A 111 26.79 12.99 -14.31
C LEU A 111 27.60 13.70 -13.22
N GLY A 112 27.14 13.66 -11.97
CA GLY A 112 27.82 14.28 -10.83
C GLY A 112 29.16 13.62 -10.45
N THR A 113 29.34 12.33 -10.76
CA THR A 113 30.61 11.61 -10.52
C THR A 113 31.64 11.77 -11.64
N SER A 114 31.23 12.37 -12.77
CA SER A 114 32.08 12.61 -13.94
C SER A 114 32.78 13.98 -13.96
N SER A 115 32.60 14.80 -12.90
CA SER A 115 33.22 16.12 -12.70
C SER A 115 34.21 16.10 -11.54
#